data_AF-S0G6Q6-F1
#
_entry.id   AF-S0G6Q6-F1
#
_cell.length_a   1.000
_cell.length_b   1.000
_cell.length_c   1.000
_cell.angle_alpha   90.00
_cell.angle_beta   90.00
_cell.angle_gamma   90.00
#
_symmetry.space_group_name_H-M   'P 1'
#
loop_
_entity.id
_entity.type
_entity.pdbx_description
1 polymer ?
#
loop_
_entity_poly.entity_id
_entity_poly.type
_entity_poly.pdbx_seq_one_letter_code
_entity_poly.pdbx_strand_id
1 'polypeptide(L)'
;MSKLNKYMMVHNNPGINCEEVQANWRKLAAVESATWVRTYYNDEKGVRYCLWLAPSEEDLKDIFTEIGISWESIVPVEETVPDLWGEKWNEHLEKDVAADTLGN
;
A
#
# COMPACT_ATOMS: atom_id res chain seq x y z
N MET A 1 -18.01 2.20 10.24
CA MET A 1 -16.67 2.36 9.65
C MET A 1 -16.84 3.18 8.39
N SER A 2 -16.07 4.25 8.21
CA SER A 2 -16.04 4.97 6.93
C SER A 2 -15.61 4.00 5.83
N LYS A 3 -16.15 4.16 4.62
CA LYS A 3 -15.73 3.35 3.48
C LYS A 3 -14.26 3.69 3.19
N LEU A 4 -13.37 2.71 3.34
CA LEU A 4 -11.97 2.88 2.96
C LEU A 4 -11.82 2.76 1.44
N ASN A 5 -11.03 3.67 0.86
CA ASN A 5 -10.72 3.72 -0.56
C ASN A 5 -9.32 3.16 -0.81
N LYS A 6 -9.12 2.52 -1.97
CA LYS A 6 -7.82 2.00 -2.40
C LYS A 6 -7.02 3.13 -3.06
N TYR A 7 -5.78 3.32 -2.61
CA TYR A 7 -4.84 4.27 -3.18
C TYR A 7 -3.53 3.59 -3.55
N MET A 8 -3.02 3.90 -4.73
CA MET A 8 -1.65 3.62 -5.10
C MET A 8 -0.80 4.83 -4.78
N MET A 9 0.18 4.67 -3.92
CA MET A 9 1.19 5.67 -3.62
C MET A 9 2.51 5.28 -4.26
N VAL A 10 3.12 6.23 -4.96
CA VAL A 10 4.44 6.05 -5.58
C VAL A 10 5.45 6.86 -4.77
N HIS A 11 6.58 6.25 -4.45
CA HIS A 11 7.75 6.99 -4.01
C HIS A 11 8.90 6.71 -4.96
N ASN A 12 9.54 7.79 -5.41
CA ASN A 12 10.66 7.75 -6.32
C ASN A 12 11.85 8.40 -5.61
N ASN A 13 12.69 7.58 -5.01
CA ASN A 13 13.85 8.02 -4.24
C ASN A 13 15.08 7.27 -4.76
N PRO A 14 15.60 7.62 -5.95
CA PRO A 14 16.77 6.94 -6.52
C PRO A 14 17.96 7.02 -5.56
N GLY A 15 18.61 5.88 -5.32
CA GLY A 15 19.76 5.79 -4.41
C GLY A 15 19.42 5.77 -2.92
N ILE A 16 18.13 5.66 -2.54
CA ILE A 16 17.75 5.45 -1.14
C ILE A 16 18.28 4.11 -0.62
N ASN A 17 18.78 4.09 0.61
CA ASN A 17 19.22 2.87 1.26
C ASN A 17 18.01 1.99 1.63
N CYS A 18 18.06 0.70 1.29
CA CYS A 18 17.04 -0.28 1.67
C CYS A 18 16.78 -0.31 3.19
N GLU A 19 17.79 -0.11 4.03
CA GLU A 19 17.63 -0.02 5.49
C GLU A 19 16.74 1.15 5.91
N GLU A 20 16.85 2.29 5.22
CA GLU A 20 16.01 3.46 5.45
C GLU A 20 14.56 3.20 5.01
N VAL A 21 14.38 2.52 3.87
CA VAL A 21 13.07 2.07 3.41
C VAL A 21 12.41 1.14 4.45
N GLN A 22 13.16 0.17 4.98
CA GLN A 22 12.65 -0.71 6.03
C GLN A 22 12.34 0.02 7.34
N ALA A 23 13.15 1.00 7.73
CA ALA A 23 12.87 1.83 8.89
C ALA A 23 11.56 2.61 8.73
N ASN A 24 11.31 3.13 7.53
CA ASN A 24 10.06 3.80 7.19
C ASN A 24 8.87 2.85 7.24
N TRP A 25 9.00 1.63 6.72
CA TRP A 25 7.96 0.59 6.83
C TRP A 25 7.60 0.25 8.28
N ARG A 26 8.58 0.19 9.19
CA ARG A 26 8.31 -0.04 10.62
C ARG A 26 7.51 1.08 11.25
N LYS A 27 7.77 2.35 10.89
CA LYS A 27 6.97 3.48 11.37
C LYS A 27 5.53 3.40 10.83
N LEU A 28 5.39 3.07 9.55
CA LEU A 28 4.11 2.96 8.86
C LEU A 28 3.25 1.80 9.35
N ALA A 29 3.88 0.70 9.80
CA ALA A 29 3.16 -0.45 10.37
C ALA A 29 2.43 -0.14 11.69
N ALA A 30 2.77 0.98 12.36
CA ALA A 30 2.12 1.43 13.59
C ALA A 30 0.99 2.45 13.34
N VAL A 31 0.69 2.79 12.08
CA VAL A 31 -0.36 3.74 11.73
C VAL A 31 -1.73 3.05 11.78
N GLU A 32 -2.64 3.60 12.58
CA GLU A 32 -4.00 3.03 12.75
C GLU A 32 -5.05 3.68 11.83
N SER A 33 -4.80 4.91 11.34
CA SER A 33 -5.75 5.69 10.54
C SER A 33 -5.83 5.26 9.06
N ALA A 34 -4.89 4.45 8.60
CA ALA A 34 -4.86 3.87 7.25
C ALA A 34 -4.22 2.48 7.30
N THR A 35 -4.58 1.61 6.35
CA THR A 35 -4.04 0.25 6.27
C THR A 35 -3.03 0.15 5.14
N TRP A 36 -1.80 -0.23 5.48
CA TRP A 36 -0.80 -0.62 4.50
C TRP A 36 -1.09 -2.05 4.02
N VAL A 37 -1.36 -2.23 2.72
CA VAL A 37 -1.72 -3.55 2.17
C VAL A 37 -0.50 -4.27 1.64
N ARG A 38 0.26 -3.63 0.76
CA ARG A 38 1.45 -4.22 0.12
C ARG A 38 2.35 -3.16 -0.50
N THR A 39 3.61 -3.53 -0.71
CA THR A 39 4.56 -2.72 -1.48
C THR A 39 5.28 -3.56 -2.52
N TYR A 40 5.36 -3.03 -3.73
CA TYR A 40 6.27 -3.50 -4.77
C TYR A 40 7.47 -2.56 -4.80
N TYR A 41 8.67 -3.09 -4.63
CA TYR A 41 9.89 -2.30 -4.54
C TYR A 41 10.87 -2.69 -5.64
N ASN A 42 11.33 -1.69 -6.39
CA ASN A 42 12.43 -1.80 -7.33
C ASN A 42 13.67 -1.16 -6.69
N ASP A 43 14.53 -2.00 -6.14
CA ASP A 43 15.77 -1.60 -5.47
C ASP A 43 16.74 -0.87 -6.41
N GLU A 44 16.93 -1.37 -7.62
CA GLU A 44 17.83 -0.77 -8.62
C GLU A 44 17.45 0.67 -8.96
N LYS A 45 16.14 0.98 -9.01
CA LYS A 45 15.64 2.32 -9.34
C LYS A 45 15.30 3.16 -8.11
N GLY A 46 15.27 2.57 -6.92
CA GLY A 46 14.80 3.24 -5.70
C GLY A 46 13.32 3.65 -5.78
N VAL A 47 12.50 2.88 -6.51
CA VAL A 47 11.07 3.18 -6.71
C VAL A 47 10.21 2.18 -5.95
N ARG A 48 9.21 2.67 -5.23
CA ARG A 48 8.24 1.84 -4.48
C ARG A 48 6.82 2.22 -4.83
N TYR A 49 6.00 1.20 -5.01
CA TYR A 49 4.56 1.29 -5.25
C TYR A 49 3.84 0.67 -4.06
N CYS A 50 3.18 1.49 -3.26
CA CYS A 50 2.52 1.09 -2.03
C CYS A 50 1.00 1.15 -2.21
N LEU A 51 0.32 0.03 -2.01
CA LEU A 51 -1.13 -0.01 -1.95
C LEU A 51 -1.59 0.27 -0.53
N TRP A 52 -2.47 1.25 -0.38
CA TRP A 52 -3.03 1.71 0.88
C TRP A 52 -4.55 1.69 0.86
N LEU A 53 -5.15 1.42 2.02
CA LEU A 53 -6.56 1.70 2.29
C LEU A 53 -6.65 2.91 3.22
N ALA A 54 -7.38 3.95 2.83
CA ALA A 54 -7.56 5.15 3.64
C ALA A 54 -8.94 5.77 3.41
N PRO A 55 -9.46 6.57 4.36
CA PRO A 55 -10.73 7.27 4.15
C PRO A 55 -10.63 8.29 2.99
N SER A 56 -9.51 8.99 2.87
CA SER A 56 -9.25 9.96 1.81
C SER A 56 -7.76 10.01 1.40
N GLU A 57 -7.48 10.70 0.30
CA GLU A 57 -6.10 11.03 -0.11
C GLU A 57 -5.43 11.98 0.89
N GLU A 58 -6.20 12.89 1.49
CA GLU A 58 -5.70 13.88 2.46
C GLU A 58 -5.20 13.19 3.73
N ASP A 59 -5.91 12.16 4.22
CA ASP A 59 -5.46 11.36 5.36
C ASP A 59 -4.07 10.75 5.10
N LEU A 60 -3.83 10.22 3.90
CA LEU A 60 -2.52 9.69 3.52
C LEU A 60 -1.45 10.79 3.47
N LYS A 61 -1.77 11.97 2.93
CA LYS A 61 -0.83 13.10 2.90
C LYS A 61 -0.44 13.53 4.31
N ASP A 62 -1.39 13.60 5.22
CA ASP A 62 -1.16 14.00 6.60
C ASP A 62 -0.27 12.99 7.33
N ILE A 63 -0.59 11.69 7.26
CA ILE A 63 0.21 10.60 7.85
C ILE A 63 1.66 10.66 7.37
N PHE A 64 1.87 10.74 6.05
CA PHE A 64 3.22 10.69 5.49
C PHE A 64 4.01 11.98 5.75
N THR A 65 3.33 13.13 5.82
CA THR A 65 3.94 14.40 6.23
C THR A 65 4.41 14.35 7.68
N GLU A 66 3.55 13.86 8.59
CA GLU A 66 3.86 13.76 10.03
C GLU A 66 5.08 12.87 10.29
N ILE A 67 5.19 11.76 9.57
CA ILE A 67 6.29 10.79 9.72
C ILE A 67 7.55 11.23 8.94
N GLY A 68 7.44 12.28 8.12
CA GLY A 68 8.55 12.83 7.33
C GLY A 68 8.95 11.97 6.14
N ILE A 69 8.00 11.24 5.53
CA ILE A 69 8.23 10.37 4.38
C ILE A 69 7.66 11.02 3.13
N SER A 70 8.50 11.32 2.14
CA SER A 70 8.07 11.88 0.86
C SER A 70 7.35 10.86 -0.02
N TRP A 71 6.42 11.32 -0.86
CA TRP A 71 5.82 10.58 -1.96
C TRP A 71 5.90 11.39 -3.26
N GLU A 72 5.90 10.71 -4.40
CA GLU A 72 5.82 11.33 -5.74
C GLU A 72 4.36 11.54 -6.15
N SER A 73 3.50 10.54 -5.92
CA SER A 73 2.08 10.63 -6.23
C SER A 73 1.25 9.73 -5.33
N ILE A 74 -0.02 10.09 -5.19
CA ILE A 74 -1.08 9.28 -4.56
C ILE A 74 -2.26 9.33 -5.51
N VAL A 75 -2.76 8.16 -5.93
CA VAL A 75 -3.83 8.07 -6.92
C VAL A 75 -4.87 7.07 -6.45
N PRO A 76 -6.17 7.38 -6.47
CA PRO A 76 -7.21 6.39 -6.21
C PRO A 76 -7.17 5.31 -7.31
N VAL A 77 -7.22 4.05 -6.91
CA VAL A 77 -7.13 2.92 -7.84
C VAL A 77 -8.22 1.90 -7.58
N GLU A 78 -8.65 1.24 -8.64
CA GLU A 78 -9.39 0.00 -8.56
C GLU A 78 -8.48 -1.15 -8.99
N GLU A 79 -8.56 -2.26 -8.28
CA GLU A 79 -7.83 -3.45 -8.65
C GLU A 79 -8.57 -4.17 -9.75
N THR A 80 -7.87 -4.44 -10.85
CA THR A 80 -8.38 -5.29 -11.92
C THR A 80 -7.39 -6.41 -12.19
N VAL A 81 -7.87 -7.65 -12.25
CA VAL A 81 -7.10 -8.82 -12.66
C VAL A 81 -7.83 -9.53 -13.80
N PRO A 82 -7.12 -10.23 -14.71
CA PRO A 82 -7.76 -10.94 -15.82
C PRO A 82 -8.88 -11.91 -15.41
N ASP A 83 -8.77 -12.52 -14.22
CA ASP A 83 -9.76 -13.45 -13.69
C ASP A 83 -11.04 -12.79 -13.17
N LEU A 84 -11.12 -11.45 -13.01
CA LEU A 84 -12.36 -10.75 -12.63
C LEU A 84 -13.50 -10.96 -13.63
N TRP A 85 -13.15 -11.37 -14.86
CA TRP A 85 -14.10 -11.69 -15.92
C TRP A 85 -14.28 -13.21 -16.10
N GLY A 86 -13.74 -14.04 -15.20
CA GLY A 86 -13.86 -15.50 -15.19
C GLY A 86 -14.33 -16.06 -13.85
N GLU A 87 -14.77 -17.32 -13.82
CA GLU A 87 -15.35 -17.97 -12.63
C GLU A 87 -14.37 -18.14 -11.45
N LYS A 88 -13.06 -18.07 -11.70
CA LYS A 88 -12.00 -18.32 -10.71
C LYS A 88 -11.77 -17.18 -9.71
N TRP A 89 -12.36 -16.01 -9.94
CA TRP A 89 -12.17 -14.84 -9.07
C TRP A 89 -12.72 -15.05 -7.65
N ASN A 90 -13.89 -15.67 -7.53
CA ASN A 90 -14.49 -15.93 -6.21
C ASN A 90 -13.59 -16.86 -5.37
N GLU A 91 -12.96 -17.86 -5.99
CA GLU A 91 -12.01 -18.75 -5.32
C GLU A 91 -10.72 -18.03 -4.89
N HIS A 92 -10.26 -17.05 -5.68
CA HIS A 92 -9.09 -16.25 -5.32
C HIS A 92 -9.39 -15.33 -4.13
N LEU A 93 -10.55 -14.65 -4.12
CA LEU A 93 -10.99 -13.82 -3.00
C LEU A 93 -11.11 -14.62 -1.70
N GLU A 94 -11.66 -15.83 -1.74
CA GLU A 94 -11.74 -16.71 -0.57
C GLU A 94 -10.36 -17.12 -0.04
N LYS A 95 -9.40 -17.37 -0.94
CA LYS A 95 -8.02 -17.70 -0.58
C LYS A 95 -7.25 -16.52 0.01
N ASP A 96 -7.44 -15.32 -0.54
CA ASP A 96 -6.79 -14.11 -0.04
C ASP A 96 -7.33 -13.74 1.35
N VAL A 97 -8.65 -13.84 1.58
CA VAL A 97 -9.25 -13.69 2.92
C VAL A 97 -8.70 -14.72 3.91
N ALA A 98 -8.52 -15.97 3.49
CA ALA A 98 -7.93 -17.00 4.35
C ALA A 98 -6.44 -16.74 4.64
N ALA A 99 -5.67 -16.27 3.65
CA ALA A 99 -4.25 -15.93 3.80
C ALA A 99 -4.03 -14.76 4.76
N ASP A 100 -4.89 -13.73 4.72
CA ASP A 100 -4.86 -12.59 5.64
C ASP A 100 -5.09 -13.00 7.11
N THR A 101 -5.69 -14.18 7.37
CA THR A 101 -5.90 -14.69 8.74
C THR A 101 -4.74 -15.54 9.29
N LEU A 102 -3.70 -15.80 8.50
CA LEU A 102 -2.56 -16.65 8.88
C LEU A 102 -1.32 -15.85 9.32
N GLY A 103 -1.40 -14.52 9.36
CA GLY A 103 -0.38 -13.66 9.91
C GLY A 103 -0.59 -13.38 11.40
N ASN A 104 -0.25 -14.36 12.26
CA ASN A 104 0.03 -14.17 13.68
C ASN A 104 1.34 -14.88 14.04
#